data_AF-A0A9X5GS15-F1
#
_entry.id   AF-A0A9X5GS15-F1
#
_cell.length_a   1.000
_cell.length_b   1.000
_cell.length_c   1.000
_cell.angle_alpha   90.00
_cell.angle_beta   90.00
_cell.angle_gamma   90.00
#
_symmetry.space_group_name_H-M   'P 1'
#
loop_
_entity.id
_entity.type
_entity.pdbx_description
1 polymer ?
#
loop_
_entity_poly.entity_id
_entity_poly.type
_entity_poly.pdbx_seq_one_letter_code
_entity_poly.pdbx_strand_id
1 'polypeptide(L)'
;MKETKVVVTGLVDGIEVQLSVGDVEGIPMEMAEEINRIRDEEDNIEELQADYDRHHRDKLVEGIRCAIQRGQAEDKTDPLDKVVDPRADIFSILFPQKEQDTEMVKAVKQVIKELPESQRALFEKRYVMCMTFDEIADEEFLITRKRVTKQAVSQRHQRMLAQVKKRLGQRVQVPF
;
A
#
# COMPACT_ATOMS: atom_id res chain seq x y z
N MET A 1 -0.40 12.30 -39.14
CA MET A 1 -0.45 13.38 -38.13
C MET A 1 -0.93 14.64 -38.84
N LYS A 2 -2.04 15.24 -38.38
CA LYS A 2 -2.43 16.58 -38.83
C LYS A 2 -1.62 17.55 -37.99
N GLU A 3 -0.85 18.44 -38.60
CA GLU A 3 -0.23 19.57 -37.88
C GLU A 3 -1.36 20.46 -37.35
N THR A 4 -1.64 20.38 -36.06
CA THR A 4 -2.66 21.20 -35.42
C THR A 4 -1.98 22.47 -34.92
N LYS A 5 -1.81 23.46 -35.81
CA LYS A 5 -1.26 24.77 -35.42
C LYS A 5 -2.20 25.40 -34.40
N VAL A 6 -1.67 25.83 -33.25
CA VAL A 6 -2.47 26.47 -32.21
C VAL A 6 -2.98 27.81 -32.73
N VAL A 7 -4.30 27.98 -32.66
CA VAL A 7 -4.99 29.18 -33.13
C VAL A 7 -5.57 29.91 -31.92
N VAL A 8 -5.22 31.18 -31.79
CA VAL A 8 -5.68 32.08 -30.73
C VAL A 8 -6.61 33.12 -31.35
N THR A 9 -7.69 33.46 -30.66
CA THR A 9 -8.57 34.56 -31.09
C THR A 9 -7.93 35.88 -30.69
N GLY A 10 -7.51 36.66 -31.69
CA GLY A 10 -6.98 38.01 -31.52
C GLY A 10 -7.92 39.05 -32.14
N LEU A 11 -7.79 40.30 -31.72
CA LEU A 11 -8.46 41.44 -32.34
C LEU A 11 -7.46 42.15 -33.26
N VAL A 12 -7.72 42.14 -34.56
CA VAL A 12 -6.96 42.93 -35.55
C VAL A 12 -7.90 44.00 -36.10
N ASP A 13 -7.54 45.26 -35.90
CA ASP A 13 -8.36 46.42 -36.32
C ASP A 13 -9.83 46.37 -35.85
N GLY A 14 -10.06 45.80 -34.66
CA GLY A 14 -11.40 45.67 -34.05
C GLY A 14 -12.24 44.49 -34.56
N ILE A 15 -11.66 43.59 -35.35
CA ILE A 15 -12.30 42.37 -35.85
C ILE A 15 -11.66 41.16 -35.17
N GLU A 16 -12.49 40.23 -34.68
CA GLU A 16 -12.01 38.95 -34.12
C GLU A 16 -11.49 38.06 -35.26
N VAL A 17 -10.20 37.73 -35.20
CA VAL A 17 -9.52 36.88 -36.16
C VAL A 17 -8.79 35.77 -35.44
N GLN A 18 -8.76 34.60 -36.07
CA GLN A 18 -8.01 33.44 -35.62
C GLN A 18 -6.56 33.53 -36.11
N LEU A 19 -5.61 33.68 -35.18
CA LEU A 19 -4.19 33.84 -35.45
C LEU A 19 -3.41 32.61 -34.99
N SER A 20 -2.36 32.23 -35.69
CA SER A 20 -1.40 31.25 -35.18
C SER A 20 -0.66 31.82 -33.96
N VAL A 21 -0.28 30.99 -32.99
CA VAL A 21 0.53 31.43 -31.83
C VAL A 21 1.82 32.13 -32.25
N GLY A 22 2.43 31.71 -33.37
CA GLY A 22 3.63 32.36 -33.92
C GLY A 22 3.38 33.73 -34.55
N ASP A 23 2.12 34.08 -34.84
CA ASP A 23 1.72 35.36 -35.43
C ASP A 23 1.25 36.36 -34.36
N VAL A 24 1.27 35.97 -33.07
CA VAL A 24 0.89 36.84 -31.95
C VAL A 24 2.03 37.79 -31.62
N GLU A 25 1.73 39.09 -31.66
CA GLU A 25 2.70 40.14 -31.37
C GLU A 25 3.26 40.01 -29.94
N GLY A 26 4.58 39.93 -29.80
CA GLY A 26 5.27 39.75 -28.51
C GLY A 26 5.63 38.31 -28.15
N ILE A 27 5.27 37.32 -28.96
CA ILE A 27 5.69 35.92 -28.79
C ILE A 27 6.89 35.63 -29.71
N PRO A 28 8.11 35.39 -29.17
CA PRO A 28 9.23 34.97 -30.00
C PRO A 28 8.97 33.58 -30.59
N MET A 29 9.47 33.34 -31.82
CA MET A 29 9.24 32.09 -32.56
C MET A 29 9.63 30.84 -31.76
N GLU A 30 10.73 30.90 -31.01
CA GLU A 30 11.19 29.81 -30.13
C GLU A 30 10.16 29.46 -29.05
N MET A 31 9.50 30.46 -28.48
CA MET A 31 8.44 30.27 -27.48
C MET A 31 7.16 29.71 -28.11
N ALA A 32 6.81 30.13 -29.33
CA ALA A 32 5.68 29.57 -30.07
C ALA A 32 5.90 28.08 -30.41
N GLU A 33 7.12 27.70 -30.79
CA GLU A 33 7.48 26.30 -31.02
C GLU A 33 7.41 25.46 -29.74
N GLU A 34 7.89 25.99 -28.61
CA GLU A 34 7.85 25.29 -27.34
C GLU A 34 6.41 25.08 -26.84
N ILE A 35 5.54 26.09 -26.99
CA ILE A 35 4.10 25.98 -26.68
C ILE A 35 3.44 24.88 -27.53
N ASN A 36 3.72 24.84 -28.83
CA ASN A 36 3.15 23.82 -29.71
C ASN A 36 3.64 22.41 -29.34
N ARG A 37 4.93 22.26 -28.99
CA ARG A 37 5.49 20.96 -28.57
C ARG A 37 4.85 20.46 -27.27
N ILE A 38 4.74 21.31 -26.25
CA ILE A 38 4.12 20.94 -24.97
C ILE A 38 2.68 20.47 -25.18
N ARG A 39 1.92 21.16 -26.04
CA ARG A 39 0.56 20.76 -26.35
C ARG A 39 0.49 19.45 -27.14
N ASP A 40 1.34 19.26 -28.14
CA ASP A 40 1.40 18.00 -28.88
C ASP A 40 1.72 16.82 -27.94
N GLU A 41 2.56 17.05 -26.93
CA GLU A 41 2.83 16.06 -25.87
C GLU A 41 1.61 15.82 -24.98
N GLU A 42 0.89 16.86 -24.54
CA GLU A 42 -0.33 16.73 -23.75
C GLU A 42 -1.46 16.02 -24.51
N ASP A 43 -1.71 16.40 -25.77
CA ASP A 43 -2.71 15.78 -26.64
C ASP A 43 -2.37 14.29 -26.84
N ASN A 44 -1.09 13.94 -26.99
CA ASN A 44 -0.64 12.55 -27.08
C ASN A 44 -0.81 11.79 -25.75
N ILE A 45 -0.55 12.41 -24.59
CA ILE A 45 -0.80 11.81 -23.28
C ILE A 45 -2.31 11.55 -23.10
N GLU A 46 -3.16 12.52 -23.46
CA GLU A 46 -4.61 12.37 -23.38
C GLU A 46 -5.10 11.25 -24.32
N GLU A 47 -4.56 11.16 -25.54
CA GLU A 47 -4.88 10.07 -26.47
C GLU A 47 -4.44 8.70 -25.94
N LEU A 48 -3.22 8.60 -25.39
CA LEU A 48 -2.71 7.39 -24.75
C LEU A 48 -3.56 6.97 -23.54
N GLN A 49 -3.98 7.94 -22.72
CA GLN A 49 -4.84 7.72 -21.56
C GLN A 49 -6.22 7.23 -22.02
N ALA A 50 -6.80 7.86 -23.04
CA ALA A 50 -8.08 7.49 -23.61
C ALA A 50 -8.05 6.10 -24.28
N ASP A 51 -6.95 5.74 -24.93
CA ASP A 51 -6.75 4.41 -25.52
C ASP A 51 -6.59 3.35 -24.43
N TYR A 52 -5.78 3.62 -23.41
CA TYR A 52 -5.65 2.75 -22.24
C TYR A 52 -7.01 2.51 -21.58
N ASP A 53 -7.78 3.58 -21.34
CA ASP A 53 -9.13 3.49 -20.78
C ASP A 53 -10.07 2.70 -21.70
N ARG A 54 -10.03 2.91 -23.01
CA ARG A 54 -10.86 2.18 -23.99
C ARG A 54 -10.57 0.67 -23.97
N HIS A 55 -9.32 0.30 -23.75
CA HIS A 55 -8.88 -1.10 -23.73
C HIS A 55 -9.04 -1.79 -22.38
N HIS A 56 -9.01 -1.04 -21.27
CA HIS A 56 -8.98 -1.60 -19.91
C HIS A 56 -10.24 -1.34 -19.08
N ARG A 57 -11.16 -0.48 -19.53
CA ARG A 57 -12.45 -0.31 -18.86
C ARG A 57 -13.43 -1.42 -19.23
N ASP A 58 -14.16 -1.90 -18.22
CA ASP A 58 -15.24 -2.86 -18.43
C ASP A 58 -16.42 -2.18 -19.15
N LYS A 59 -16.72 -2.65 -20.36
CA LYS A 59 -17.79 -2.11 -21.21
C LYS A 59 -19.18 -2.22 -20.57
N LEU A 60 -19.40 -3.19 -19.68
CA LEU A 60 -20.68 -3.34 -18.97
C LEU A 60 -20.83 -2.26 -17.90
N VAL A 61 -19.77 -2.01 -17.13
CA VAL A 61 -19.72 -0.96 -16.10
C VAL A 61 -19.93 0.41 -16.75
N GLU A 62 -19.21 0.71 -17.82
CA GLU A 62 -19.37 1.97 -18.57
C GLU A 62 -20.76 2.10 -19.21
N GLY A 63 -21.32 1.01 -19.76
CA GLY A 63 -22.68 1.00 -20.30
C GLY A 63 -23.73 1.38 -19.25
N ILE A 64 -23.61 0.84 -18.03
CA ILE A 64 -24.50 1.17 -16.91
C ILE A 64 -24.33 2.64 -16.51
N ARG A 65 -23.09 3.12 -16.34
CA ARG A 65 -22.82 4.53 -15.98
C ARG A 65 -23.34 5.51 -17.02
N CYS A 66 -23.18 5.20 -18.31
CA CYS A 66 -23.75 5.99 -19.41
C CYS A 66 -25.28 5.99 -19.39
N ALA A 67 -25.93 4.85 -19.09
CA ALA A 67 -27.38 4.78 -18.97
C ALA A 67 -27.91 5.59 -17.77
N ILE A 68 -27.17 5.63 -16.66
CA ILE A 68 -27.47 6.47 -15.49
C ILE A 68 -27.37 7.95 -15.87
N GLN A 69 -26.26 8.37 -16.51
CA GLN A 69 -26.07 9.76 -16.94
C GLN A 69 -27.14 10.23 -17.93
N ARG A 70 -27.63 9.33 -18.80
CA ARG A 70 -28.71 9.61 -19.75
C ARG A 70 -30.11 9.51 -19.13
N GLY A 71 -30.23 9.16 -17.85
CA GLY A 71 -31.52 8.99 -17.17
C GLY A 71 -32.35 7.80 -17.68
N GLN A 72 -31.71 6.84 -18.34
CA GLN A 72 -32.34 5.66 -18.93
C GLN A 72 -32.28 4.43 -18.01
N ALA A 73 -31.48 4.48 -16.95
CA ALA A 73 -31.38 3.42 -15.96
C ALA A 73 -32.41 3.60 -14.82
N GLU A 74 -33.10 2.51 -14.46
CA GLU A 74 -33.99 2.47 -13.30
C GLU A 74 -33.19 2.55 -11.99
N ASP A 75 -32.03 1.89 -11.95
CA ASP A 75 -31.07 1.98 -10.84
C ASP A 75 -30.02 3.05 -11.15
N LYS A 76 -29.95 4.07 -10.29
CA LYS A 76 -29.00 5.19 -10.39
C LYS A 76 -27.72 4.98 -9.58
N THR A 77 -27.58 3.84 -8.92
CA THR A 77 -26.39 3.51 -8.12
C THR A 77 -25.20 3.27 -9.04
N ASP A 78 -24.04 3.88 -8.75
CA ASP A 78 -22.83 3.60 -9.54
C ASP A 78 -22.48 2.12 -9.35
N PRO A 79 -22.29 1.34 -10.43
CA PRO A 79 -21.87 -0.06 -10.33
C PRO A 79 -20.59 -0.25 -9.52
N LEU A 80 -19.71 0.76 -9.43
CA LEU A 80 -18.51 0.71 -8.59
C LEU A 80 -18.82 0.80 -7.10
N ASP A 81 -19.89 1.48 -6.70
CA ASP A 81 -20.32 1.58 -5.30
C ASP A 81 -20.77 0.23 -4.73
N LYS A 82 -21.18 -0.70 -5.60
CA LYS A 82 -21.53 -2.09 -5.23
C LYS A 82 -20.30 -2.96 -4.94
N VAL A 83 -19.12 -2.52 -5.35
CA VAL A 83 -17.84 -3.22 -5.17
C VAL A 83 -17.08 -2.68 -3.95
N VAL A 84 -17.26 -1.39 -3.63
CA VAL A 84 -16.65 -0.78 -2.44
C VAL A 84 -17.25 -1.44 -1.20
N ASP A 85 -16.47 -2.25 -0.49
CA ASP A 85 -16.89 -2.82 0.79
C ASP A 85 -17.01 -1.67 1.81
N PRO A 86 -18.22 -1.35 2.30
CA PRO A 86 -18.41 -0.27 3.27
C PRO A 86 -17.76 -0.57 4.63
N ARG A 87 -17.27 -1.81 4.84
CA ARG A 87 -16.51 -2.21 6.03
C ARG A 87 -15.00 -2.15 5.83
N ALA A 88 -14.51 -1.88 4.62
CA ALA A 88 -13.10 -1.67 4.35
C ALA A 88 -12.70 -0.26 4.81
N ASP A 89 -12.60 -0.05 6.12
CA ASP A 89 -11.96 1.14 6.66
C ASP A 89 -10.44 1.03 6.44
N ILE A 90 -10.01 1.58 5.30
CA ILE A 90 -8.60 1.63 4.87
C ILE A 90 -7.71 2.24 5.96
N PHE A 91 -8.21 3.21 6.73
CA PHE A 91 -7.42 3.82 7.80
C PHE A 91 -7.23 2.88 8.99
N SER A 92 -8.25 2.12 9.37
CA SER A 92 -8.11 1.08 10.40
C SER A 92 -7.18 -0.06 9.97
N ILE A 93 -7.11 -0.37 8.66
CA ILE A 93 -6.20 -1.38 8.12
C ILE A 93 -4.76 -0.88 8.04
N LEU A 94 -4.54 0.35 7.56
CA LEU A 94 -3.21 0.94 7.39
C LEU A 94 -2.63 1.49 8.71
N PHE A 95 -3.49 1.97 9.60
CA PHE A 95 -3.14 2.55 10.90
C PHE A 95 -3.95 1.90 12.01
N PRO A 96 -3.76 0.60 12.27
CA PRO A 96 -4.42 -0.05 13.38
C PRO A 96 -4.09 0.72 14.66
N GLN A 97 -5.11 1.16 15.38
CA GLN A 97 -4.93 1.78 16.69
C GLN A 97 -4.09 0.84 17.54
N LYS A 98 -3.01 1.36 18.10
CA LYS A 98 -2.10 0.58 18.94
C LYS A 98 -2.90 0.15 20.18
N GLU A 99 -3.38 -1.09 20.18
CA GLU A 99 -4.12 -1.64 21.30
C GLU A 99 -3.30 -1.43 22.57
N GLN A 100 -3.95 -0.93 23.62
CA GLN A 100 -3.30 -0.81 24.91
C GLN A 100 -2.93 -2.21 25.39
N ASP A 101 -1.64 -2.43 25.69
CA ASP A 101 -1.18 -3.72 26.21
C ASP A 101 -2.04 -4.10 27.42
N THR A 102 -2.69 -5.26 27.34
CA THR A 102 -3.41 -5.82 28.50
C THR A 102 -2.43 -6.09 29.64
N GLU A 103 -2.92 -6.12 30.88
CA GLU A 103 -2.08 -6.44 32.06
C GLU A 103 -1.34 -7.77 31.89
N MET A 104 -1.95 -8.74 31.19
CA MET A 104 -1.31 -10.01 30.85
C MET A 104 -0.14 -9.83 29.87
N VAL A 105 -0.29 -9.00 28.84
CA VAL A 105 0.79 -8.69 27.89
C VAL A 105 1.94 -7.96 28.59
N LYS A 106 1.65 -7.01 29.48
CA LYS A 106 2.68 -6.33 30.29
C LYS A 106 3.44 -7.32 31.18
N ALA A 107 2.73 -8.20 31.87
CA ALA A 107 3.33 -9.22 32.73
C ALA A 107 4.23 -10.19 31.93
N VAL A 108 3.78 -10.64 30.75
CA VAL A 108 4.58 -11.50 29.86
C VAL A 108 5.84 -10.78 29.38
N LYS A 109 5.73 -9.52 28.92
CA LYS A 109 6.89 -8.71 28.50
C LYS A 109 7.91 -8.58 29.63
N GLN A 110 7.46 -8.39 30.86
CA GLN A 110 8.36 -8.26 32.01
C GLN A 110 9.03 -9.58 32.37
N VAL A 111 8.28 -10.70 32.37
CA VAL A 111 8.85 -12.03 32.63
C VAL A 111 9.90 -12.40 31.58
N ILE A 112 9.68 -12.09 30.31
CA ILE A 112 10.64 -12.35 29.22
C ILE A 112 11.94 -11.54 29.42
N LYS A 113 11.84 -10.27 29.82
CA LYS A 113 13.02 -9.42 30.10
C LYS A 113 13.91 -9.96 31.22
N GLU A 114 13.33 -10.70 32.16
CA GLU A 114 14.04 -11.29 33.30
C GLU A 114 14.56 -12.71 33.03
N LEU A 115 14.35 -13.26 31.84
CA LEU A 115 14.93 -14.54 31.45
C LEU A 115 16.43 -14.38 31.18
N PRO A 116 17.23 -15.44 31.38
CA PRO A 116 18.61 -15.48 30.90
C PRO A 116 18.70 -15.16 29.40
N GLU A 117 19.77 -14.50 28.98
CA GLU A 117 19.96 -14.05 27.59
C GLU A 117 19.79 -15.18 26.56
N SER A 118 20.32 -16.38 26.86
CA SER A 118 20.17 -17.56 26.00
C SER A 118 18.71 -18.01 25.84
N GLN A 119 17.88 -17.86 26.87
CA GLN A 119 16.45 -18.17 26.82
C GLN A 119 15.67 -17.05 26.12
N ARG A 120 16.04 -15.78 26.32
CA ARG A 120 15.44 -14.65 25.62
C ARG A 120 15.69 -14.74 24.11
N ALA A 121 16.92 -15.04 23.71
CA ALA A 121 17.26 -15.26 22.30
C ALA A 121 16.47 -16.43 21.71
N LEU A 122 16.31 -17.53 22.45
CA LEU A 122 15.48 -18.66 22.01
C LEU A 122 14.00 -18.27 21.87
N PHE A 123 13.48 -17.44 22.77
CA PHE A 123 12.11 -16.91 22.70
C PHE A 123 11.92 -16.03 21.45
N GLU A 124 12.83 -15.10 21.21
CA GLU A 124 12.79 -14.19 20.05
C GLU A 124 12.85 -14.98 18.73
N LYS A 125 13.80 -15.91 18.59
CA LYS A 125 13.91 -16.75 17.38
C LYS A 125 12.64 -17.55 17.12
N ARG A 126 12.06 -18.14 18.17
CA ARG A 126 10.87 -18.99 18.01
C ARG A 126 9.58 -18.22 17.77
N TYR A 127 9.35 -17.12 18.48
CA TYR A 127 8.04 -16.44 18.51
C TYR A 127 8.02 -15.11 17.78
N VAL A 128 9.15 -14.42 17.64
CA VAL A 128 9.25 -13.16 16.90
C VAL A 128 9.69 -13.42 15.46
N MET A 129 10.71 -14.26 15.27
CA MET A 129 11.23 -14.63 13.94
C MET A 129 10.55 -15.87 13.35
N CYS A 130 9.64 -16.52 14.11
CA CYS A 130 8.88 -17.69 13.69
C CYS A 130 9.72 -18.88 13.20
N MET A 131 10.95 -19.02 13.69
CA MET A 131 11.87 -20.09 13.26
C MET A 131 11.47 -21.46 13.83
N THR A 132 11.67 -22.50 13.02
CA THR A 132 11.57 -23.89 13.42
C THR A 132 12.75 -24.29 14.33
N PHE A 133 12.61 -25.40 15.06
CA PHE A 133 13.71 -25.87 15.92
C PHE A 133 14.91 -26.37 15.13
N ASP A 134 14.70 -26.78 13.88
CA ASP A 134 15.78 -27.21 12.99
C ASP A 134 16.60 -25.99 12.53
N GLU A 135 15.93 -24.92 12.08
CA GLU A 135 16.60 -23.68 11.69
C GLU A 135 17.38 -23.03 12.85
N ILE A 136 16.82 -23.06 14.06
CA ILE A 136 17.52 -22.56 15.27
C ILE A 136 18.77 -23.40 15.56
N ALA A 137 18.70 -24.73 15.39
CA ALA A 137 19.84 -25.61 15.61
C ALA A 137 20.96 -25.37 14.58
N ASP A 138 20.59 -25.16 13.32
CA ASP A 138 21.53 -24.87 12.24
C ASP A 138 22.21 -23.50 12.44
N GLU A 139 21.46 -22.48 12.86
CA GLU A 139 22.02 -21.17 13.16
C GLU A 139 22.96 -21.19 14.38
N GLU A 140 22.59 -21.92 15.44
CA GLU A 140 23.49 -22.14 16.58
C GLU A 140 24.76 -22.89 16.17
N PHE A 141 24.68 -23.83 15.22
CA PHE A 141 25.84 -24.51 14.67
C PHE A 141 26.76 -23.56 13.90
N LEU A 142 26.21 -22.65 13.09
CA LEU A 142 27.01 -21.66 12.37
C LEU A 142 27.79 -20.74 13.32
N ILE A 143 27.18 -20.35 14.44
CA ILE A 143 27.80 -19.44 15.43
C ILE A 143 28.81 -20.17 16.32
N THR A 144 28.43 -21.34 16.85
CA THR A 144 29.22 -22.03 17.89
C THR A 144 30.09 -23.17 17.38
N ARG A 145 29.91 -23.58 16.12
CA ARG A 145 30.49 -24.78 15.48
C ARG A 145 30.19 -26.09 16.22
N LYS A 146 29.21 -26.09 17.15
CA LYS A 146 28.77 -27.28 17.88
C LYS A 146 27.42 -27.73 17.35
N ARG A 147 27.33 -28.99 16.92
CA ARG A 147 26.10 -29.52 16.34
C ARG A 147 25.09 -29.77 17.46
N VAL A 148 24.07 -28.95 17.51
CA VAL A 148 22.95 -29.11 18.44
C VAL A 148 21.83 -29.87 17.71
N THR A 149 21.19 -30.82 18.39
CA THR A 149 20.05 -31.53 17.79
C THR A 149 18.76 -30.76 18.02
N LYS A 150 17.79 -30.92 17.11
CA LYS A 150 16.41 -30.43 17.27
C LYS A 150 15.82 -30.74 18.65
N GLN A 151 16.05 -31.95 19.15
CA GLN A 151 15.54 -32.40 20.44
C GLN A 151 16.13 -31.60 21.60
N ALA A 152 17.42 -31.25 21.53
CA ALA A 152 18.07 -30.42 22.54
C ALA A 152 17.53 -28.98 22.53
N VAL A 153 17.24 -28.41 21.36
CA VAL A 153 16.56 -27.10 21.25
C VAL A 153 15.14 -27.17 21.84
N SER A 154 14.37 -28.21 21.49
CA SER A 154 13.02 -28.44 22.00
C SER A 154 12.98 -28.59 23.53
N GLN A 155 13.90 -29.34 24.12
CA GLN A 155 13.99 -29.47 25.58
C GLN A 155 14.34 -28.14 26.27
N ARG A 156 15.25 -27.34 25.69
CA ARG A 156 15.56 -25.99 26.21
C ARG A 156 14.34 -25.07 26.13
N HIS A 157 13.58 -25.15 25.04
CA HIS A 157 12.32 -24.40 24.87
C HIS A 157 11.27 -24.80 25.90
N GLN A 158 11.08 -26.10 26.16
CA GLN A 158 10.16 -26.59 27.20
C GLN A 158 10.55 -26.10 28.60
N ARG A 159 11.85 -26.13 28.95
CA ARG A 159 12.34 -25.62 30.24
C ARG A 159 12.09 -24.12 30.38
N MET A 160 12.34 -23.35 29.32
CA MET A 160 12.04 -21.92 29.26
C MET A 160 10.54 -21.68 29.49
N LEU A 161 9.65 -22.40 28.80
CA LEU A 161 8.20 -22.25 28.99
C LEU A 161 7.74 -22.61 30.40
N ALA A 162 8.28 -23.67 30.99
CA ALA A 162 7.97 -24.04 32.37
C ALA A 162 8.37 -22.92 33.36
N GLN A 163 9.53 -22.29 33.13
CA GLN A 163 9.99 -21.16 33.92
C GLN A 163 9.11 -19.92 33.74
N VAL A 164 8.72 -19.61 32.49
CA VAL A 164 7.79 -18.51 32.17
C VAL A 164 6.44 -18.74 32.85
N LYS A 165 5.86 -19.95 32.73
CA LYS A 165 4.59 -20.32 33.38
C LYS A 165 4.64 -20.15 34.89
N LYS A 166 5.73 -20.60 35.53
CA LYS A 166 5.92 -20.45 36.99
C LYS A 166 5.96 -18.98 37.41
N ARG A 167 6.71 -18.14 36.68
CA ARG A 167 6.84 -16.71 37.00
C ARG A 167 5.56 -15.93 36.72
N LEU A 168 4.82 -16.28 35.66
CA LEU A 168 3.53 -15.67 35.35
C LEU A 168 2.48 -16.00 36.42
N GLY A 169 2.40 -17.27 36.85
CA GLY A 169 1.46 -17.67 37.91
C GLY A 169 1.73 -17.03 39.28
N GLN A 170 2.92 -16.46 39.49
CA GLN A 170 3.26 -15.66 40.69
C GLN A 170 2.86 -14.19 40.57
N ARG A 171 2.66 -13.67 39.35
CA ARG A 171 2.44 -12.24 39.08
C ARG A 171 1.02 -11.90 38.66
N VAL A 172 0.34 -12.86 38.05
CA VAL A 172 -1.04 -12.72 37.61
C VAL A 172 -1.77 -13.94 38.15
N GLN A 173 -2.73 -13.74 39.06
CA GLN A 173 -3.73 -14.77 39.31
C GLN A 173 -4.54 -14.88 38.02
N VAL A 174 -4.22 -15.90 37.22
CA VAL A 174 -5.04 -16.26 36.08
C VAL A 174 -6.25 -16.99 36.67
N PRO A 175 -7.47 -16.42 36.67
CA PRO A 175 -8.64 -17.20 36.97
C PRO A 175 -8.74 -18.28 35.89
N PHE A 176 -8.63 -19.55 36.30
CA PHE A 176 -8.97 -20.68 35.43
C PHE A 176 -10.49 -20.84 35.38
#